data_AF-A0AAJ8BN37-F1
#
_entry.id   AF-A0AAJ8BN37-F1
#
_cell.length_a   1.000
_cell.length_b   1.000
_cell.length_c   1.000
_cell.angle_alpha   90.00
_cell.angle_beta   90.00
_cell.angle_gamma   90.00
#
_symmetry.space_group_name_H-M   'P 1'
#
loop_
_entity.id
_entity.type
_entity.pdbx_description
1 polymer ?
#
loop_
_entity_poly.entity_id
_entity_poly.type
_entity_poly.pdbx_seq_one_letter_code
_entity_poly.pdbx_strand_id
1 'polypeptide(L)'
;MTVIASSAIQSDQSQPWQEKSSGSLGSHCLAQLVQSAQVSQVICVLRNSLSHSPFVSPEAYRNQLQEKKLFSSPVIPRTKASIENSSALSPMLCTPSGPWTFVPVRYRSVASCSSSAIYLPWLSFIAAVVQRGLTPAHAGELILEASVATQESATGLGYADGRIVCEKILELAAVTYSDELEIAIVRGGPIVGSRATGIWITKEVVPVMLRSSLSLRKLPRLRGARSDLLDTVGPVLGLTRRIPFDKWLAAVVEAAETEGTTHRYPALKLKAFFARLFEPAVCRHVILATGRSRACSLTLRQMQAVEDKVVLKLVQHWKDIGYFA
;
A
#
# COMPACT_ATOMS: atom_id res chain seq x y z
N MET A 1 -9.49 21.41 12.59
CA MET A 1 -9.98 20.02 12.62
C MET A 1 -8.90 19.12 13.23
N THR A 2 -9.28 18.24 14.16
CA THR A 2 -8.38 17.21 14.70
C THR A 2 -8.48 15.96 13.83
N VAL A 3 -7.33 15.41 13.41
CA VAL A 3 -7.28 14.22 12.54
C VAL A 3 -6.60 13.07 13.27
N ILE A 4 -7.27 11.92 13.36
CA ILE A 4 -6.66 10.69 13.88
C ILE A 4 -6.21 9.84 12.70
N ALA A 5 -4.93 9.50 12.65
CA ALA A 5 -4.34 8.66 11.62
C ALA A 5 -3.71 7.42 12.25
N SER A 6 -4.07 6.23 11.77
CA SER A 6 -3.42 4.97 12.16
C SER A 6 -2.37 4.58 11.12
N SER A 7 -1.21 4.11 11.58
CA SER A 7 -0.19 3.58 10.66
C SER A 7 -0.49 2.12 10.33
N ALA A 8 -0.74 1.81 9.05
CA ALA A 8 -0.65 0.42 8.59
C ALA A 8 0.84 0.03 8.58
N ILE A 9 1.24 -0.88 9.47
CA ILE A 9 2.58 -1.47 9.46
C ILE A 9 2.44 -2.93 9.03
N GLN A 10 3.20 -3.30 8.01
CA GLN A 10 3.50 -4.69 7.68
C GLN A 10 5.02 -4.81 7.69
N SER A 11 5.58 -5.44 8.72
CA SER A 11 6.97 -5.89 8.73
C SER A 11 7.03 -7.24 9.43
N ASP A 12 7.50 -8.28 8.76
CA ASP A 12 8.13 -9.42 9.45
C ASP A 12 9.50 -8.93 9.97
N GLN A 13 9.97 -9.40 11.13
CA GLN A 13 11.13 -8.86 11.90
C GLN A 13 12.35 -9.81 11.94
N SER A 14 12.41 -10.82 11.07
CA SER A 14 13.38 -11.91 11.20
C SER A 14 14.82 -11.62 10.74
N GLN A 15 15.19 -10.40 10.29
CA GLN A 15 16.54 -10.11 9.77
C GLN A 15 17.03 -8.66 10.03
N PRO A 16 18.29 -8.45 10.47
CA PRO A 16 18.82 -7.15 10.94
C PRO A 16 19.05 -6.08 9.84
N TRP A 17 18.98 -6.44 8.55
CA TRP A 17 19.16 -5.51 7.41
C TRP A 17 17.83 -5.02 6.82
N GLN A 18 16.70 -5.32 7.47
CA GLN A 18 15.39 -4.98 6.93
C GLN A 18 15.05 -3.50 7.15
N GLU A 19 14.94 -2.76 6.05
CA GLU A 19 14.26 -1.46 6.03
C GLU A 19 12.94 -1.52 6.81
N LYS A 20 12.84 -0.62 7.80
CA LYS A 20 11.69 -0.47 8.66
C LYS A 20 10.50 0.06 7.84
N SER A 21 9.65 -0.84 7.37
CA SER A 21 8.50 -0.56 6.51
C SER A 21 7.28 -0.04 7.29
N SER A 22 7.43 1.07 8.02
CA SER A 22 6.24 1.84 8.41
C SER A 22 5.63 2.52 7.17
N GLY A 23 4.31 2.38 7.03
CA GLY A 23 3.58 2.58 5.79
C GLY A 23 3.94 3.89 5.08
N SER A 24 4.57 3.78 3.91
CA SER A 24 5.04 4.92 3.10
C SER A 24 3.96 6.00 3.00
N LEU A 25 2.73 5.59 2.67
CA LEU A 25 1.60 6.50 2.54
C LEU A 25 1.24 7.22 3.85
N GLY A 26 1.24 6.53 4.99
CA GLY A 26 0.89 7.14 6.28
C GLY A 26 1.84 8.28 6.65
N SER A 27 3.14 8.07 6.43
CA SER A 27 4.16 9.12 6.63
C SER A 27 3.96 10.32 5.69
N HIS A 28 3.62 10.08 4.42
CA HIS A 28 3.32 11.14 3.45
C HIS A 28 2.03 11.90 3.81
N CYS A 29 0.97 11.21 4.24
CA CYS A 29 -0.26 11.84 4.71
C CYS A 29 0.00 12.71 5.94
N LEU A 30 0.77 12.21 6.90
CA LEU A 30 1.17 13.00 8.08
C LEU A 30 1.91 14.28 7.66
N ALA A 31 2.87 14.18 6.73
CA ALA A 31 3.62 15.33 6.24
C ALA A 31 2.71 16.39 5.61
N GLN A 32 1.70 15.99 4.86
CA GLN A 32 0.72 16.92 4.27
C GLN A 32 -0.24 17.50 5.31
N LEU A 33 -0.78 16.68 6.21
CA LEU A 33 -1.73 17.11 7.23
C LEU A 33 -1.12 18.13 8.19
N VAL A 34 0.13 17.89 8.62
CA VAL A 34 0.88 18.82 9.49
C VAL A 34 1.19 20.15 8.78
N GLN A 35 1.22 20.21 7.45
CA GLN A 35 1.41 21.47 6.73
C GLN A 35 0.10 22.23 6.51
N SER A 36 -1.05 21.57 6.59
CA SER A 36 -2.36 22.21 6.38
C SER A 36 -2.68 23.22 7.49
N ALA A 37 -3.16 24.41 7.11
CA ALA A 37 -3.67 25.42 8.03
C ALA A 37 -5.05 25.04 8.62
N GLN A 38 -5.79 24.14 7.95
CA GLN A 38 -7.12 23.69 8.38
C GLN A 38 -7.04 22.59 9.46
N VAL A 39 -5.87 21.98 9.61
CA VAL A 39 -5.61 20.92 10.59
C VAL A 39 -4.95 21.55 11.81
N SER A 40 -5.66 21.49 12.94
CA SER A 40 -5.19 22.00 14.23
C SER A 40 -4.26 20.99 14.91
N GLN A 41 -4.57 19.70 14.80
CA GLN A 41 -3.80 18.62 15.42
C GLN A 41 -3.93 17.32 14.62
N VAL A 42 -2.84 16.56 14.54
CA VAL A 42 -2.80 15.19 14.03
C VAL A 42 -2.43 14.23 15.16
N ILE A 43 -3.22 13.18 15.36
CA ILE A 43 -2.94 12.13 16.34
C ILE A 43 -2.54 10.88 15.57
N CYS A 44 -1.25 10.53 15.61
CA CYS A 44 -0.73 9.30 15.03
C CYS A 44 -0.80 8.17 16.05
N VAL A 45 -1.60 7.15 15.74
CA VAL A 45 -1.76 6.02 16.65
C VAL A 45 -0.94 4.83 16.15
N LEU A 46 0.01 4.41 16.99
CA LEU A 46 0.90 3.28 16.78
C LEU A 46 0.43 2.07 17.58
N ARG A 47 0.76 0.86 17.10
CA ARG A 47 0.46 -0.38 17.83
C ARG A 47 1.36 -0.53 19.05
N ASN A 48 0.81 -1.08 20.13
CA ASN A 48 1.59 -1.41 21.32
C ASN A 48 2.17 -2.83 21.28
N SER A 49 3.01 -3.15 22.27
CA SER A 49 3.70 -4.45 22.41
C SER A 49 2.79 -5.65 22.69
N LEU A 50 1.51 -5.43 22.96
CA LEU A 50 0.53 -6.48 23.26
C LEU A 50 -0.15 -7.05 22.00
N SER A 51 0.13 -6.47 20.82
CA SER A 51 -0.40 -6.99 19.55
C SER A 51 0.45 -8.15 19.02
N HIS A 52 -0.15 -9.12 18.32
CA HIS A 52 0.57 -10.19 17.61
C HIS A 52 1.44 -9.68 16.44
N SER A 53 1.40 -8.37 16.15
CA SER A 53 2.19 -7.70 15.13
C SER A 53 3.36 -6.92 15.76
N PRO A 54 4.41 -6.59 14.98
CA PRO A 54 5.58 -5.91 15.52
C PRO A 54 5.25 -4.56 16.12
N PHE A 55 5.75 -4.33 17.33
CA PHE A 55 5.76 -3.04 18.00
C PHE A 55 6.68 -2.06 17.28
N VAL A 56 6.25 -0.79 17.17
CA VAL A 56 7.09 0.32 16.70
C VAL A 56 7.06 1.40 17.77
N SER A 57 8.22 1.72 18.34
CA SER A 57 8.32 2.80 19.30
C SER A 57 8.10 4.16 18.62
N PRO A 58 7.56 5.17 19.34
CA PRO A 58 7.43 6.53 18.80
C PRO A 58 8.76 7.10 18.27
N GLU A 59 9.89 6.77 18.90
CA GLU A 59 11.22 7.17 18.45
C GLU A 59 11.60 6.49 17.12
N ALA A 60 11.37 5.18 17.00
CA ALA A 60 11.60 4.46 15.76
C ALA A 60 10.74 5.03 14.62
N TYR A 61 9.49 5.41 14.91
CA TYR A 61 8.62 6.08 13.94
C TYR A 61 9.15 7.46 13.52
N ARG A 62 9.64 8.28 14.46
CA ARG A 62 10.26 9.58 14.14
C ARG A 62 11.51 9.43 13.26
N ASN A 63 12.37 8.46 13.57
CA ASN A 63 13.57 8.21 12.78
C ASN A 63 13.22 7.81 11.32
N GLN A 64 12.19 6.97 11.14
CA GLN A 64 11.69 6.62 9.80
C GLN A 64 11.17 7.85 9.02
N LEU A 65 10.52 8.81 9.70
CA LEU A 65 10.08 10.05 9.06
C LEU A 65 11.25 10.90 8.57
N GLN A 66 12.35 10.92 9.34
CA GLN A 66 13.58 11.62 8.97
C GLN A 66 14.28 10.94 7.79
N GLU A 67 14.40 9.61 7.80
CA GLU A 67 14.97 8.82 6.70
C GLU A 67 14.24 9.07 5.37
N LYS A 68 12.92 9.26 5.42
CA LYS A 68 12.10 9.56 4.24
C LYS A 68 12.25 11.00 3.70
N LYS A 69 12.99 11.88 4.40
CA LYS A 69 13.25 13.28 4.01
C LYS A 69 11.96 14.06 3.69
N LEU A 70 10.89 13.82 4.45
CA LEU A 70 9.56 14.40 4.19
C LEU A 70 9.35 15.80 4.77
N PHE A 71 10.22 16.22 5.68
CA PHE A 71 10.14 17.50 6.37
C PHE A 71 11.41 18.31 6.11
N SER A 72 11.26 19.61 5.88
CA SER A 72 12.38 20.56 5.75
C SER A 72 13.04 20.85 7.10
N SER A 73 12.29 20.70 8.21
CA SER A 73 12.79 20.77 9.59
C SER A 73 12.67 19.39 10.25
N PRO A 74 13.69 18.92 11.00
CA PRO A 74 13.70 17.61 11.63
C PRO A 74 12.68 17.44 12.78
N VAL A 75 11.99 18.51 13.16
CA VAL A 75 11.05 18.55 14.29
C VAL A 75 9.64 18.85 13.79
N ILE A 76 8.76 17.86 13.84
CA ILE A 76 7.31 18.11 13.81
C ILE A 76 6.95 18.78 15.14
N PRO A 77 6.37 19.99 15.16
CA PRO A 77 5.96 20.61 16.40
C PRO A 77 5.00 19.68 17.15
N ARG A 78 5.32 19.33 18.40
CA ARG A 78 4.46 18.47 19.25
C ARG A 78 3.06 19.04 19.42
N THR A 79 2.91 20.35 19.26
CA THR A 79 1.63 21.07 19.26
C THR A 79 0.75 20.73 18.07
N LYS A 80 1.33 20.30 16.94
CA LYS A 80 0.61 19.99 15.70
C LYS A 80 0.47 18.49 15.44
N ALA A 81 1.36 17.65 16.00
CA ALA A 81 1.19 16.21 15.97
C ALA A 81 1.57 15.51 17.28
N SER A 82 0.68 14.65 17.78
CA SER A 82 0.97 13.68 18.85
C SER A 82 1.16 12.28 18.27
N ILE A 83 2.07 11.50 18.86
CA ILE A 83 2.28 10.08 18.52
C ILE A 83 1.96 9.29 19.78
N GLU A 84 0.94 8.44 19.69
CA GLU A 84 0.37 7.70 20.82
C GLU A 84 0.38 6.21 20.53
N ASN A 85 0.69 5.40 21.54
CA ASN A 85 0.62 3.95 21.43
C ASN A 85 -0.77 3.48 21.90
N SER A 86 -1.39 2.55 21.17
CA SER A 86 -2.67 1.97 21.55
C SER A 86 -2.76 0.47 21.24
N SER A 87 -3.29 -0.31 22.19
CA SER A 87 -3.71 -1.72 21.97
C SER A 87 -4.96 -1.81 21.10
N ALA A 88 -5.77 -0.75 21.09
CA ALA A 88 -7.12 -0.78 20.55
C ALA A 88 -7.16 -0.92 19.02
N LEU A 89 -6.06 -0.62 18.31
CA LEU A 89 -5.97 -0.73 16.85
C LEU A 89 -5.45 -2.10 16.34
N SER A 90 -5.22 -3.05 17.24
CA SER A 90 -4.84 -4.41 16.88
C SER A 90 -5.88 -5.18 16.04
N PRO A 91 -7.21 -4.97 16.16
CA PRO A 91 -8.19 -5.81 15.45
C PRO A 91 -8.56 -5.32 14.04
N MET A 92 -8.08 -4.16 13.56
CA MET A 92 -8.43 -3.70 12.19
C MET A 92 -7.61 -4.36 11.07
N LEU A 93 -6.68 -5.25 11.42
CA LEU A 93 -5.86 -6.02 10.47
C LEU A 93 -5.70 -7.43 11.04
N CYS A 94 -6.80 -8.18 11.12
CA CYS A 94 -6.74 -9.60 11.47
C CYS A 94 -6.05 -10.39 10.35
N THR A 95 -5.08 -11.21 10.74
CA THR A 95 -4.49 -12.26 9.90
C THR A 95 -5.51 -13.36 9.62
N PRO A 96 -5.32 -14.20 8.58
CA PRO A 96 -6.31 -15.19 8.12
C PRO A 96 -6.70 -16.30 9.11
N SER A 97 -6.20 -16.27 10.36
CA SER A 97 -6.18 -17.42 11.27
C SER A 97 -7.16 -17.32 12.45
N GLY A 98 -8.07 -16.35 12.48
CA GLY A 98 -9.03 -16.19 13.60
C GLY A 98 -10.40 -15.67 13.16
N PRO A 99 -11.44 -15.83 14.01
CA PRO A 99 -12.76 -15.27 13.76
C PRO A 99 -12.69 -13.74 13.68
N TRP A 100 -13.41 -13.16 12.72
CA TRP A 100 -13.45 -11.72 12.43
C TRP A 100 -14.19 -10.95 13.53
N THR A 101 -13.53 -10.69 14.66
CA THR A 101 -14.13 -9.90 15.75
C THR A 101 -13.83 -8.42 15.56
N PHE A 102 -14.80 -7.67 15.05
CA PHE A 102 -14.74 -6.21 15.05
C PHE A 102 -15.03 -5.71 16.46
N VAL A 103 -14.03 -5.10 17.10
CA VAL A 103 -14.25 -4.32 18.32
C VAL A 103 -14.34 -2.86 17.89
N PRO A 104 -15.54 -2.23 17.87
CA PRO A 104 -15.63 -0.79 17.65
C PRO A 104 -14.85 -0.10 18.77
N VAL A 105 -13.68 0.44 18.44
CA VAL A 105 -12.95 1.31 19.35
C VAL A 105 -13.72 2.61 19.39
N ARG A 106 -14.59 2.75 20.40
CA ARG A 106 -15.07 4.08 20.81
C ARG A 106 -13.83 4.88 21.23
N TYR A 107 -13.38 5.80 20.38
CA TYR A 107 -12.46 6.86 20.80
C TYR A 107 -13.20 7.75 21.81
N ARG A 108 -13.29 7.30 23.06
CA ARG A 108 -14.05 7.98 24.11
C ARG A 108 -13.26 9.14 24.75
N SER A 109 -12.03 9.40 24.32
CA SER A 109 -11.15 10.38 24.99
C SER A 109 -10.79 11.63 24.17
N VAL A 110 -11.39 11.88 23.01
CA VAL A 110 -11.38 13.24 22.43
C VAL A 110 -12.74 13.88 22.72
N ALA A 111 -12.94 14.18 24.00
CA ALA A 111 -14.11 14.85 24.53
C ALA A 111 -14.27 16.25 23.92
N SER A 112 -15.53 16.65 23.70
CA SER A 112 -16.07 18.03 23.48
C SER A 112 -16.60 18.44 22.10
N CYS A 113 -16.61 17.59 21.06
CA CYS A 113 -17.44 17.92 19.88
C CYS A 113 -18.90 17.53 20.12
N SER A 114 -19.63 18.36 20.87
CA SER A 114 -21.09 18.35 20.85
C SER A 114 -21.57 18.94 19.52
N SER A 115 -22.18 18.10 18.67
CA SER A 115 -22.91 18.46 17.44
C SER A 115 -22.18 18.38 16.09
N SER A 116 -21.19 17.52 15.88
CA SER A 116 -20.69 17.27 14.51
C SER A 116 -20.50 15.78 14.25
N ALA A 117 -21.07 15.31 13.15
CA ALA A 117 -20.86 13.96 12.64
C ALA A 117 -19.36 13.68 12.48
N ILE A 118 -18.94 12.47 12.85
CA ILE A 118 -17.59 11.98 12.68
C ILE A 118 -17.40 11.65 11.20
N TYR A 119 -16.45 12.31 10.54
CA TYR A 119 -16.04 11.96 9.19
C TYR A 119 -14.86 10.99 9.20
N LEU A 120 -15.04 9.80 8.62
CA LEU A 120 -14.05 8.72 8.59
C LEU A 120 -13.65 8.37 7.14
N PRO A 121 -12.58 8.97 6.60
CA PRO A 121 -12.00 8.52 5.34
C PRO A 121 -11.20 7.23 5.57
N TRP A 122 -11.61 6.16 4.90
CA TRP A 122 -10.95 4.87 4.91
C TRP A 122 -10.21 4.61 3.62
N LEU A 123 -8.92 4.30 3.74
CA LEU A 123 -8.14 3.82 2.62
C LEU A 123 -8.29 2.31 2.46
N SER A 124 -8.93 1.93 1.36
CA SER A 124 -8.92 0.58 0.83
C SER A 124 -8.00 0.50 -0.39
N PHE A 125 -8.00 -0.63 -1.09
CA PHE A 125 -7.18 -0.86 -2.27
C PHE A 125 -8.01 -1.49 -3.39
N ILE A 126 -7.63 -1.22 -4.64
CA ILE A 126 -8.30 -1.80 -5.82
C ILE A 126 -8.27 -3.34 -5.82
N ALA A 127 -7.33 -3.93 -5.08
CA ALA A 127 -7.28 -5.38 -4.84
C ALA A 127 -8.60 -5.92 -4.27
N ALA A 128 -9.34 -5.10 -3.50
CA ALA A 128 -10.62 -5.45 -2.91
C ALA A 128 -11.75 -5.66 -3.94
N VAL A 129 -11.59 -5.18 -5.17
CA VAL A 129 -12.62 -5.29 -6.22
C VAL A 129 -12.10 -5.87 -7.53
N VAL A 130 -10.79 -6.09 -7.62
CA VAL A 130 -10.11 -6.53 -8.84
C VAL A 130 -10.67 -7.85 -9.34
N GLN A 131 -11.08 -8.74 -8.43
CA GLN A 131 -11.62 -10.07 -8.76
C GLN A 131 -12.79 -9.98 -9.73
N ARG A 132 -13.65 -8.96 -9.60
CA ARG A 132 -14.82 -8.78 -10.46
C ARG A 132 -14.40 -8.75 -11.92
N GLY A 133 -13.40 -7.94 -12.26
CA GLY A 133 -12.84 -7.84 -13.62
C GLY A 133 -12.02 -9.04 -14.08
N LEU A 134 -11.79 -10.03 -13.22
CA LEU A 134 -11.09 -11.29 -13.56
C LEU A 134 -12.04 -12.44 -13.87
N THR A 135 -13.33 -12.31 -13.51
CA THR A 135 -14.33 -13.32 -13.84
C THR A 135 -14.70 -13.22 -15.32
N PRO A 136 -14.85 -14.35 -16.06
CA PRO A 136 -15.25 -14.30 -17.47
C PRO A 136 -16.55 -13.52 -17.70
N ALA A 137 -17.48 -13.57 -16.72
CA ALA A 137 -18.76 -12.88 -16.77
C ALA A 137 -18.64 -11.35 -16.82
N HIS A 138 -17.57 -10.77 -16.24
CA HIS A 138 -17.40 -9.32 -16.12
C HIS A 138 -16.04 -8.84 -16.67
N ALA A 139 -15.37 -9.66 -17.48
CA ALA A 139 -14.06 -9.34 -18.02
C ALA A 139 -14.15 -8.16 -18.99
N GLY A 140 -13.36 -7.10 -18.73
CA GLY A 140 -13.39 -5.88 -19.54
C GLY A 140 -14.52 -4.91 -19.20
N GLU A 141 -15.40 -5.25 -18.25
CA GLU A 141 -16.39 -4.31 -17.74
C GLU A 141 -15.74 -3.18 -16.95
N LEU A 142 -16.40 -2.02 -16.99
CA LEU A 142 -16.05 -0.88 -16.15
C LEU A 142 -16.52 -1.12 -14.72
N ILE A 143 -15.57 -1.28 -13.79
CA ILE A 143 -15.87 -1.40 -12.36
C ILE A 143 -16.14 0.00 -11.80
N LEU A 144 -17.37 0.25 -11.39
CA LEU A 144 -17.81 1.56 -10.89
C LEU A 144 -17.26 1.89 -9.49
N GLU A 145 -17.23 3.18 -9.17
CA GLU A 145 -16.92 3.72 -7.84
C GLU A 145 -18.10 3.57 -6.89
N ALA A 146 -18.49 2.32 -6.65
CA ALA A 146 -19.65 1.91 -5.86
C ALA A 146 -19.30 0.75 -4.92
N SER A 147 -20.22 0.48 -4.00
CA SER A 147 -20.19 -0.72 -3.17
C SER A 147 -20.26 -1.99 -4.04
N VAL A 148 -19.50 -3.03 -3.67
CA VAL A 148 -19.47 -4.31 -4.39
C VAL A 148 -19.79 -5.44 -3.42
N ALA A 149 -20.51 -6.47 -3.86
CA ALA A 149 -20.75 -7.65 -3.03
C ALA A 149 -19.44 -8.39 -2.70
N THR A 150 -19.36 -9.00 -1.51
CA THR A 150 -18.16 -9.72 -1.06
C THR A 150 -17.88 -10.95 -1.94
N GLN A 151 -18.93 -11.64 -2.38
CA GLN A 151 -18.85 -12.81 -3.26
C GLN A 151 -18.23 -12.48 -4.63
N GLU A 152 -18.41 -11.25 -5.11
CA GLU A 152 -17.87 -10.79 -6.40
C GLU A 152 -16.43 -10.27 -6.30
N SER A 153 -15.93 -10.12 -5.08
CA SER A 153 -14.72 -9.35 -4.74
C SER A 153 -13.62 -10.20 -4.12
N ALA A 154 -13.98 -11.28 -3.42
CA ALA A 154 -13.03 -12.14 -2.72
C ALA A 154 -12.08 -12.84 -3.72
N THR A 155 -10.78 -12.61 -3.55
CA THR A 155 -9.72 -13.18 -4.40
C THR A 155 -9.14 -14.48 -3.82
N GLY A 156 -9.41 -14.76 -2.54
CA GLY A 156 -8.75 -15.83 -1.79
C GLY A 156 -7.28 -15.54 -1.50
N LEU A 157 -6.84 -14.28 -1.68
CA LEU A 157 -5.57 -13.76 -1.19
C LEU A 157 -5.90 -12.83 -0.02
N GLY A 158 -5.78 -13.32 1.22
CA GLY A 158 -6.39 -12.73 2.42
C GLY A 158 -6.21 -11.22 2.65
N TYR A 159 -5.22 -10.56 2.04
CA TYR A 159 -5.13 -9.10 2.05
C TYR A 159 -6.31 -8.42 1.35
N ALA A 160 -6.65 -8.84 0.13
CA ALA A 160 -7.77 -8.27 -0.62
C ALA A 160 -9.11 -8.57 0.07
N ASP A 161 -9.24 -9.79 0.58
CA ASP A 161 -10.45 -10.25 1.27
C ASP A 161 -10.66 -9.46 2.58
N GLY A 162 -9.58 -9.19 3.32
CA GLY A 162 -9.65 -8.33 4.51
C GLY A 162 -10.08 -6.89 4.16
N ARG A 163 -9.66 -6.34 3.01
CA ARG A 163 -10.07 -4.99 2.59
C ARG A 163 -11.55 -4.91 2.28
N ILE A 164 -12.11 -5.87 1.54
CA ILE A 164 -13.55 -5.85 1.24
C ILE A 164 -14.40 -6.07 2.50
N VAL A 165 -13.95 -6.92 3.44
CA VAL A 165 -14.62 -7.08 4.74
C VAL A 165 -14.64 -5.76 5.52
N CYS A 166 -13.53 -5.04 5.60
CA CYS A 166 -13.49 -3.72 6.24
C CYS A 166 -14.42 -2.71 5.55
N GLU A 167 -14.48 -2.70 4.21
CA GLU A 167 -15.41 -1.84 3.47
C GLU A 167 -16.87 -2.13 3.89
N LYS A 168 -17.26 -3.41 3.97
CA LYS A 168 -18.62 -3.81 4.37
C LYS A 168 -18.96 -3.45 5.81
N ILE A 169 -18.01 -3.61 6.72
CA ILE A 169 -18.19 -3.22 8.12
C ILE A 169 -18.42 -1.70 8.22
N LEU A 170 -17.67 -0.91 7.46
CA LEU A 170 -17.83 0.55 7.44
C LEU A 170 -19.16 0.96 6.82
N GLU A 171 -19.56 0.35 5.70
CA GLU A 171 -20.87 0.58 5.08
C GLU A 171 -22.01 0.30 6.05
N LEU A 172 -21.95 -0.83 6.77
CA LEU A 172 -22.93 -1.17 7.79
C LEU A 172 -22.94 -0.14 8.93
N ALA A 173 -21.75 0.25 9.42
CA ALA A 173 -21.64 1.24 10.49
C ALA A 173 -22.21 2.60 10.08
N ALA A 174 -21.97 3.06 8.84
CA ALA A 174 -22.51 4.31 8.33
C ALA A 174 -24.04 4.30 8.25
N VAL A 175 -24.65 3.14 7.94
CA VAL A 175 -26.11 2.98 7.99
C VAL A 175 -26.62 2.96 9.43
N THR A 176 -25.94 2.24 10.33
CA THR A 176 -26.35 2.13 11.74
C THR A 176 -26.24 3.45 12.51
N TYR A 177 -25.25 4.28 12.16
CA TYR A 177 -24.94 5.54 12.84
C TYR A 177 -25.09 6.73 11.88
N SER A 178 -26.17 6.78 11.09
CA SER A 178 -26.34 7.76 10.00
C SER A 178 -26.27 9.23 10.44
N ASP A 179 -26.66 9.51 11.68
CA ASP A 179 -26.66 10.88 12.24
C ASP A 179 -25.30 11.25 12.88
N GLU A 180 -24.42 10.27 13.08
CA GLU A 180 -23.16 10.42 13.83
C GLU A 180 -21.91 10.09 13.01
N LEU A 181 -22.04 9.34 11.91
CA LEU A 181 -20.91 8.80 11.16
C LEU A 181 -21.10 8.99 9.65
N GLU A 182 -20.20 9.78 9.06
CA GLU A 182 -20.01 9.87 7.63
C GLU A 182 -18.73 9.11 7.25
N ILE A 183 -18.79 8.29 6.21
CA ILE A 183 -17.63 7.54 5.72
C ILE A 183 -17.27 7.94 4.29
N ALA A 184 -15.98 7.79 3.95
CA ALA A 184 -15.53 7.80 2.56
C ALA A 184 -14.55 6.65 2.33
N ILE A 185 -14.87 5.74 1.41
CA ILE A 185 -13.98 4.64 1.04
C ILE A 185 -13.17 5.06 -0.20
N VAL A 186 -11.86 5.17 -0.04
CA VAL A 186 -10.92 5.51 -1.12
C VAL A 186 -10.15 4.25 -1.50
N ARG A 187 -10.38 3.70 -2.69
CA ARG A 187 -9.65 2.52 -3.19
C ARG A 187 -8.39 2.95 -3.93
N GLY A 188 -7.23 2.79 -3.29
CA GLY A 188 -5.92 3.11 -3.89
C GLY A 188 -5.40 2.01 -4.82
N GLY A 189 -4.76 2.43 -5.92
CA GLY A 189 -3.93 1.54 -6.75
C GLY A 189 -2.57 1.23 -6.12
N PRO A 190 -1.68 0.53 -6.84
CA PRO A 190 -0.30 0.34 -6.41
C PRO A 190 0.37 1.68 -6.11
N ILE A 191 0.93 1.82 -4.91
CA ILE A 191 1.59 3.05 -4.47
C ILE A 191 3.06 2.96 -4.84
N VAL A 192 3.52 3.90 -5.67
CA VAL A 192 4.91 4.00 -6.10
C VAL A 192 5.73 4.93 -5.21
N GLY A 193 7.04 4.94 -5.41
CA GLY A 193 7.96 5.79 -4.67
C GLY A 193 7.68 7.29 -4.84
N SER A 194 8.22 8.07 -3.91
CA SER A 194 8.05 9.51 -3.88
C SER A 194 8.76 10.19 -5.05
N ARG A 195 8.03 10.95 -5.86
CA ARG A 195 8.62 11.81 -6.92
C ARG A 195 9.57 12.86 -6.33
N ALA A 196 9.20 13.43 -5.18
CA ALA A 196 9.97 14.49 -4.52
C ALA A 196 11.32 13.96 -4.01
N THR A 197 11.32 12.85 -3.29
CA THR A 197 12.52 12.35 -2.60
C THR A 197 13.24 11.24 -3.34
N GLY A 198 12.57 10.54 -4.26
CA GLY A 198 13.09 9.36 -4.96
C GLY A 198 13.01 8.06 -4.14
N ILE A 199 12.51 8.14 -2.90
CA ILE A 199 12.52 7.01 -1.96
C ILE A 199 11.37 6.07 -2.26
N TRP A 200 11.67 4.76 -2.35
CA TRP A 200 10.70 3.69 -2.51
C TRP A 200 11.15 2.43 -1.76
N ILE A 201 10.23 1.85 -0.98
CA ILE A 201 10.51 0.64 -0.20
C ILE A 201 10.80 -0.57 -1.09
N THR A 202 11.64 -1.48 -0.60
CA THR A 202 12.18 -2.64 -1.32
C THR A 202 11.27 -3.87 -1.36
N LYS A 203 10.16 -3.87 -0.60
CA LYS A 203 9.23 -5.02 -0.45
C LYS A 203 8.05 -5.00 -1.44
N GLU A 204 8.06 -4.08 -2.40
CA GLU A 204 6.98 -3.88 -3.39
C GLU A 204 7.20 -4.66 -4.69
N VAL A 205 6.14 -4.81 -5.48
CA VAL A 205 6.12 -5.64 -6.71
C VAL A 205 7.27 -5.34 -7.67
N VAL A 206 7.54 -4.05 -7.94
CA VAL A 206 8.59 -3.63 -8.88
C VAL A 206 9.99 -3.93 -8.35
N PRO A 207 10.42 -3.47 -7.15
CA PRO A 207 11.76 -3.76 -6.66
C PRO A 207 12.03 -5.26 -6.53
N VAL A 208 11.08 -6.06 -6.01
CA VAL A 208 11.30 -7.50 -5.87
C VAL A 208 11.40 -8.19 -7.24
N MET A 209 10.64 -7.73 -8.25
CA MET A 209 10.73 -8.23 -9.62
C MET A 209 12.09 -7.90 -10.23
N LEU A 210 12.57 -6.66 -10.10
CA LEU A 210 13.85 -6.23 -10.66
C LEU A 210 15.02 -6.95 -9.98
N ARG A 211 14.99 -7.11 -8.65
CA ARG A 211 16.02 -7.83 -7.89
C ARG A 211 16.09 -9.31 -8.29
N SER A 212 14.96 -10.01 -8.37
CA SER A 212 14.93 -11.39 -8.89
C SER A 212 15.41 -11.47 -10.35
N SER A 213 15.06 -10.48 -11.18
CA SER A 213 15.48 -10.42 -12.59
C SER A 213 16.98 -10.19 -12.76
N LEU A 214 17.61 -9.44 -11.86
CA LEU A 214 19.07 -9.26 -11.81
C LEU A 214 19.78 -10.58 -11.53
N SER A 215 19.31 -11.34 -10.53
CA SER A 215 19.85 -12.66 -10.20
C SER A 215 19.73 -13.64 -11.38
N LEU A 216 18.59 -13.62 -12.10
CA LEU A 216 18.37 -14.46 -13.28
C LEU A 216 19.02 -13.95 -14.57
N ARG A 217 19.45 -12.68 -14.62
CA ARG A 217 19.84 -11.95 -15.84
C ARG A 217 18.75 -11.96 -16.93
N LYS A 218 17.47 -11.98 -16.52
CA LYS A 218 16.29 -12.07 -17.40
C LYS A 218 15.15 -11.23 -16.84
N LEU A 219 14.54 -10.39 -17.69
CA LEU A 219 13.32 -9.66 -17.38
C LEU A 219 12.08 -10.43 -17.86
N PRO A 220 10.94 -10.31 -17.17
CA PRO A 220 9.67 -10.80 -17.68
C PRO A 220 9.16 -9.89 -18.81
N ARG A 221 8.51 -10.49 -19.80
CA ARG A 221 7.80 -9.77 -20.86
C ARG A 221 6.41 -9.39 -20.35
N LEU A 222 6.19 -8.08 -20.16
CA LEU A 222 4.92 -7.51 -19.72
C LEU A 222 4.19 -6.81 -20.88
N ARG A 223 2.97 -6.28 -20.62
CA ARG A 223 2.12 -5.57 -21.60
C ARG A 223 1.84 -4.12 -21.19
N GLY A 224 1.65 -3.24 -22.17
CA GLY A 224 1.28 -1.83 -21.98
C GLY A 224 2.31 -1.05 -21.17
N ALA A 225 1.86 -0.09 -20.36
CA ALA A 225 2.70 0.82 -19.56
C ALA A 225 3.75 0.14 -18.66
N ARG A 226 3.61 -1.15 -18.36
CA ARG A 226 4.58 -1.91 -17.56
C ARG A 226 5.68 -2.53 -18.40
N SER A 227 5.45 -2.72 -19.70
CA SER A 227 6.57 -2.96 -20.61
C SER A 227 7.46 -1.73 -20.64
N ASP A 228 6.86 -0.54 -20.78
CA ASP A 228 7.56 0.74 -20.85
C ASP A 228 8.42 0.97 -19.61
N LEU A 229 7.87 0.70 -18.41
CA LEU A 229 8.65 0.70 -17.16
C LEU A 229 9.90 -0.18 -17.27
N LEU A 230 9.76 -1.40 -17.76
CA LEU A 230 10.88 -2.33 -17.92
C LEU A 230 11.86 -1.89 -19.03
N ASP A 231 11.38 -1.18 -20.05
CA ASP A 231 12.19 -0.65 -21.15
C ASP A 231 13.06 0.52 -20.66
N THR A 232 12.52 1.34 -19.76
CA THR A 232 13.24 2.44 -19.10
C THR A 232 14.32 1.92 -18.15
N VAL A 233 14.03 0.89 -17.34
CA VAL A 233 14.98 0.42 -16.31
C VAL A 233 15.97 -0.64 -16.80
N GLY A 234 15.61 -1.42 -17.82
CA GLY A 234 16.42 -2.53 -18.34
C GLY A 234 17.85 -2.13 -18.71
N PRO A 235 18.05 -1.10 -19.56
CA PRO A 235 19.38 -0.62 -19.95
C PRO A 235 20.24 -0.19 -18.76
N VAL A 236 19.65 0.54 -17.80
CA VAL A 236 20.34 1.06 -16.61
C VAL A 236 20.75 -0.03 -15.63
N LEU A 237 20.12 -1.20 -15.71
CA LEU A 237 20.43 -2.40 -14.93
C LEU A 237 21.23 -3.45 -15.73
N GLY A 238 21.56 -3.19 -16.99
CA GLY A 238 22.25 -4.14 -17.86
C GLY A 238 21.42 -5.41 -18.15
N LEU A 239 20.09 -5.29 -18.14
CA LEU A 239 19.15 -6.38 -18.38
C LEU A 239 18.56 -6.25 -19.79
N THR A 240 19.10 -7.01 -20.74
CA THR A 240 18.71 -6.95 -22.15
C THR A 240 17.77 -8.07 -22.58
N ARG A 241 17.74 -9.20 -21.83
CA ARG A 241 16.96 -10.39 -22.20
C ARG A 241 15.57 -10.38 -21.59
N ARG A 242 14.51 -10.39 -22.42
CA ARG A 242 13.11 -10.58 -22.00
C ARG A 242 12.60 -11.98 -22.32
N ILE A 243 11.94 -12.63 -21.36
CA ILE A 243 11.30 -13.95 -21.52
C ILE A 243 9.81 -13.89 -21.13
N PRO A 244 8.95 -14.82 -21.60
CA PRO A 244 7.55 -14.89 -21.15
C PRO A 244 7.41 -14.88 -19.62
N PHE A 245 6.38 -14.21 -19.09
CA PHE A 245 6.22 -13.98 -17.65
C PHE A 245 6.09 -15.28 -16.85
N ASP A 246 5.32 -16.24 -17.35
CA ASP A 246 5.19 -17.59 -16.80
C ASP A 246 6.56 -18.30 -16.69
N LYS A 247 7.36 -18.24 -17.76
CA LYS A 247 8.72 -18.81 -17.80
C LYS A 247 9.67 -18.06 -16.86
N TRP A 248 9.49 -16.76 -16.69
CA TRP A 248 10.27 -15.97 -15.74
C TRP A 248 9.96 -16.40 -14.31
N LEU A 249 8.67 -16.52 -13.95
CA LEU A 249 8.26 -16.95 -12.62
C LEU A 249 8.74 -18.38 -12.31
N ALA A 250 8.64 -19.30 -13.28
CA ALA A 250 9.17 -20.65 -13.14
C ALA A 250 10.69 -20.65 -12.90
N ALA A 251 11.45 -19.86 -13.67
CA ALA A 251 12.90 -19.73 -13.49
C ALA A 251 13.27 -19.12 -12.12
N VAL A 252 12.48 -18.18 -11.60
CA VAL A 252 12.68 -17.64 -10.23
C VAL A 252 12.51 -18.74 -9.18
N VAL A 253 11.48 -19.57 -9.32
CA VAL A 253 11.21 -20.67 -8.39
C VAL A 253 12.33 -21.71 -8.44
N GLU A 254 12.66 -22.19 -9.63
CA GLU A 254 13.70 -23.21 -9.84
C GLU A 254 15.07 -22.75 -9.33
N ALA A 255 15.48 -21.52 -9.64
CA ALA A 255 16.77 -20.99 -9.20
C ALA A 255 16.85 -20.82 -7.68
N ALA A 256 15.77 -20.37 -7.04
CA ALA A 256 15.72 -20.23 -5.59
C ALA A 256 15.74 -21.59 -4.86
N GLU A 257 15.07 -22.60 -5.42
CA GLU A 257 15.10 -23.98 -4.90
C GLU A 257 16.50 -24.59 -5.06
N THR A 258 17.14 -24.39 -6.22
CA THR A 258 18.49 -24.88 -6.51
C THR A 258 19.55 -24.25 -5.61
N GLU A 259 19.48 -22.93 -5.39
CA GLU A 259 20.44 -22.21 -4.55
C GLU A 259 20.08 -22.29 -3.05
N GLY A 260 18.93 -22.82 -2.68
CA GLY A 260 18.46 -22.87 -1.30
C GLY A 260 18.28 -21.50 -0.64
N THR A 261 18.04 -20.44 -1.42
CA THR A 261 17.91 -19.07 -0.90
C THR A 261 16.77 -18.29 -1.53
N THR A 262 16.00 -17.59 -0.70
CA THR A 262 14.95 -16.66 -1.15
C THR A 262 15.42 -15.21 -1.17
N HIS A 263 16.61 -14.92 -0.63
CA HIS A 263 17.15 -13.56 -0.52
C HIS A 263 17.45 -12.94 -1.88
N ARG A 264 18.07 -13.72 -2.79
CA ARG A 264 18.37 -13.30 -4.17
C ARG A 264 17.13 -13.30 -5.06
N TYR A 265 16.05 -13.92 -4.61
CA TYR A 265 14.81 -14.13 -5.35
C TYR A 265 13.58 -13.63 -4.56
N PRO A 266 13.56 -12.34 -4.15
CA PRO A 266 12.52 -11.82 -3.26
C PRO A 266 11.12 -11.85 -3.88
N ALA A 267 10.99 -11.99 -5.21
CA ALA A 267 9.69 -12.18 -5.87
C ALA A 267 8.92 -13.42 -5.34
N LEU A 268 9.60 -14.41 -4.75
CA LEU A 268 8.94 -15.56 -4.13
C LEU A 268 8.02 -15.21 -2.96
N LYS A 269 8.31 -14.11 -2.25
CA LYS A 269 7.44 -13.61 -1.18
C LYS A 269 6.05 -13.23 -1.70
N LEU A 270 5.96 -12.93 -2.99
CA LEU A 270 4.72 -12.60 -3.70
C LEU A 270 4.33 -13.69 -4.72
N LYS A 271 4.83 -14.93 -4.59
CA LYS A 271 4.59 -16.02 -5.56
C LYS A 271 3.10 -16.21 -5.86
N ALA A 272 2.25 -16.27 -4.83
CA ALA A 272 0.82 -16.44 -5.00
C ALA A 272 0.18 -15.28 -5.78
N PHE A 273 0.61 -14.05 -5.51
CA PHE A 273 0.16 -12.88 -6.24
C PHE A 273 0.63 -12.91 -7.70
N PHE A 274 1.92 -13.18 -7.95
CA PHE A 274 2.47 -13.29 -9.31
C PHE A 274 1.79 -14.38 -10.13
N ALA A 275 1.55 -15.55 -9.53
CA ALA A 275 0.95 -16.70 -10.21
C ALA A 275 -0.55 -16.52 -10.50
N ARG A 276 -1.30 -15.84 -9.61
CA ARG A 276 -2.76 -15.83 -9.68
C ARG A 276 -3.36 -14.50 -10.13
N LEU A 277 -2.79 -13.38 -9.72
CA LEU A 277 -3.42 -12.07 -9.89
C LEU A 277 -2.58 -11.08 -10.70
N PHE A 278 -1.26 -11.19 -10.74
CA PHE A 278 -0.44 -10.14 -11.36
C PHE A 278 -0.76 -9.93 -12.85
N GLU A 279 -0.76 -10.98 -13.67
CA GLU A 279 -1.13 -10.81 -15.08
C GLU A 279 -2.59 -10.41 -15.28
N PRO A 280 -3.58 -11.06 -14.64
CA PRO A 280 -4.97 -10.67 -14.85
C PRO A 280 -5.30 -9.26 -14.33
N ALA A 281 -4.87 -8.93 -13.11
CA ALA A 281 -5.21 -7.68 -12.45
C ALA A 281 -4.37 -6.49 -12.93
N VAL A 282 -3.14 -6.75 -13.36
CA VAL A 282 -2.19 -5.69 -13.73
C VAL A 282 -1.92 -5.69 -15.24
N CYS A 283 -1.88 -6.85 -15.92
CA CYS A 283 -1.63 -6.95 -17.37
C CYS A 283 -2.86 -7.02 -18.28
N ARG A 284 -4.07 -7.20 -17.75
CA ARG A 284 -5.27 -7.36 -18.57
C ARG A 284 -6.31 -6.27 -18.26
N HIS A 285 -7.53 -6.50 -18.75
CA HIS A 285 -8.62 -5.53 -18.87
C HIS A 285 -9.38 -5.28 -17.56
N VAL A 286 -8.69 -5.03 -16.44
CA VAL A 286 -9.39 -4.45 -15.27
C VAL A 286 -9.50 -2.95 -15.51
N ILE A 287 -10.72 -2.49 -15.81
CA ILE A 287 -11.00 -1.08 -16.09
C ILE A 287 -11.76 -0.53 -14.88
N LEU A 288 -11.15 0.45 -14.19
CA LEU A 288 -11.74 1.09 -13.02
C LEU A 288 -12.30 2.45 -13.40
N ALA A 289 -13.55 2.72 -13.01
CA ALA A 289 -14.10 4.06 -13.07
C ALA A 289 -13.36 4.98 -12.10
N THR A 290 -13.15 6.22 -12.50
CA THR A 290 -12.53 7.26 -11.68
C THR A 290 -13.29 8.58 -11.75
N GLY A 291 -14.51 8.57 -12.31
CA GLY A 291 -15.31 9.77 -12.54
C GLY A 291 -15.63 10.53 -11.26
N ARG A 292 -16.09 9.84 -10.20
CA ARG A 292 -16.41 10.46 -8.90
C ARG A 292 -15.15 11.00 -8.23
N SER A 293 -14.10 10.20 -8.17
CA SER A 293 -12.82 10.58 -7.55
C SER A 293 -12.18 11.76 -8.29
N ARG A 294 -12.23 11.77 -9.62
CA ARG A 294 -11.78 12.90 -10.44
C ARG A 294 -12.71 14.10 -10.31
N ALA A 295 -14.01 13.95 -10.07
CA ALA A 295 -14.90 15.09 -9.85
C ALA A 295 -14.57 15.85 -8.56
N CYS A 296 -14.19 15.14 -7.49
CA CYS A 296 -13.90 15.75 -6.19
C CYS A 296 -12.42 16.09 -5.93
N SER A 297 -11.46 15.61 -6.75
CA SER A 297 -10.03 15.83 -6.52
C SER A 297 -9.31 16.46 -7.71
N LEU A 298 -8.84 17.70 -7.54
CA LEU A 298 -8.00 18.37 -8.53
C LEU A 298 -6.72 17.59 -8.81
N THR A 299 -6.09 17.04 -7.76
CA THR A 299 -4.89 16.22 -7.86
C THR A 299 -5.13 15.03 -8.79
N LEU A 300 -6.24 14.28 -8.59
CA LEU A 300 -6.56 13.13 -9.44
C LEU A 300 -6.87 13.56 -10.89
N ARG A 301 -7.52 14.71 -11.10
CA ARG A 301 -7.76 15.24 -12.46
C ARG A 301 -6.46 15.54 -13.20
N GLN A 302 -5.49 16.07 -12.48
CA GLN A 302 -4.19 16.49 -13.00
C GLN A 302 -3.13 15.37 -13.00
N MET A 303 -3.45 14.18 -12.49
CA MET A 303 -2.52 13.05 -12.54
C MET A 303 -2.15 12.71 -13.98
N GLN A 304 -0.85 12.57 -14.21
CA GLN A 304 -0.25 12.17 -15.47
C GLN A 304 0.47 10.83 -15.32
N ALA A 305 0.88 10.26 -16.45
CA ALA A 305 1.74 9.10 -16.48
C ALA A 305 3.05 9.36 -15.69
N VAL A 306 3.61 8.29 -15.12
CA VAL A 306 4.91 8.37 -14.45
C VAL A 306 5.99 8.54 -15.52
N GLU A 307 6.73 9.64 -15.45
CA GLU A 307 7.80 9.94 -16.40
C GLU A 307 9.03 9.06 -16.15
N ASP A 308 9.78 8.75 -17.21
CA ASP A 308 11.00 7.95 -17.15
C ASP A 308 12.02 8.50 -16.15
N LYS A 309 12.20 9.83 -16.11
CA LYS A 309 13.11 10.48 -15.15
C LYS A 309 12.75 10.16 -13.70
N VAL A 310 11.46 9.99 -13.39
CA VAL A 310 11.00 9.62 -12.06
C VAL A 310 11.32 8.15 -11.81
N VAL A 311 11.00 7.27 -12.75
CA VAL A 311 11.34 5.84 -12.67
C VAL A 311 12.83 5.65 -12.41
N LEU A 312 13.69 6.33 -13.17
CA LEU A 312 15.14 6.25 -13.03
C LEU A 312 15.63 6.77 -11.68
N LYS A 313 15.01 7.84 -11.16
CA LYS A 313 15.30 8.34 -9.81
C LYS A 313 14.96 7.30 -8.73
N LEU A 314 13.86 6.56 -8.88
CA LEU A 314 13.50 5.48 -7.96
C LEU A 314 14.49 4.31 -8.03
N VAL A 315 14.94 3.94 -9.24
CA VAL A 315 15.97 2.91 -9.43
C VAL A 315 17.31 3.34 -8.83
N GLN A 316 17.68 4.62 -8.99
CA GLN A 316 18.91 5.15 -8.43
C GLN A 316 18.91 5.05 -6.90
N HIS A 317 17.79 5.37 -6.25
CA HIS A 317 17.67 5.18 -4.80
C HIS A 317 17.97 3.75 -4.36
N TRP A 318 17.48 2.73 -5.07
CA TRP A 318 17.80 1.34 -4.76
C TRP A 318 19.26 0.96 -4.99
N LYS A 319 19.93 1.60 -5.95
CA LYS A 319 21.38 1.46 -6.12
C LYS A 319 22.14 2.08 -4.95
N ASP A 320 21.75 3.29 -4.54
CA ASP A 320 22.42 4.05 -3.48
C ASP A 320 22.35 3.34 -2.12
N ILE A 321 21.23 2.66 -1.82
CA ILE A 321 21.08 1.87 -0.59
C ILE A 321 21.65 0.44 -0.71
N GLY A 322 22.29 0.11 -1.82
CA GLY A 322 22.87 -1.22 -2.05
C GLY A 322 21.87 -2.35 -2.22
N TYR A 323 20.60 -2.07 -2.53
CA TYR A 323 19.56 -3.11 -2.66
C TYR A 323 19.85 -4.09 -3.81
N PHE A 324 20.52 -3.63 -4.86
CA PHE A 324 20.90 -4.44 -6.00
C PHE A 324 22.29 -5.08 -5.90
N ALA A 325 23.04 -4.83 -4.82
CA ALA A 325 24.35 -5.42 -4.58
C ALA A 325 24.27 -6.90 -4.19
#